data_AF-A0A965KP89-F1
#
_entry.id   AF-A0A965KP89-F1
#
_cell.length_a   1.000
_cell.length_b   1.000
_cell.length_c   1.000
_cell.angle_alpha   90.00
_cell.angle_beta   90.00
_cell.angle_gamma   90.00
#
_symmetry.space_group_name_H-M   'P 1'
#
loop_
_entity.id
_entity.type
_entity.pdbx_description
1 polymer ?
#
loop_
_entity_poly.entity_id
_entity_poly.type
_entity_poly.pdbx_seq_one_letter_code
_entity_poly.pdbx_strand_id
1 'polypeptide(L)'
;TGVDMAKMKIEFLAQYKERFGHTLRDRLVAHLPRYAPMISKVPGLPLLLNLRNHIPLIAKAQEWLTGISAKRSLPVWRSKHFWNQDDLPFVTPQELAKSNKRVVLFADTFNAYFENNNLQAALSLLQKSGYVIHVAQPDQDDQQQNPFCCGRTYLAAGMVPEAKKRITALVNHLLRL
;
A
#
# COMPACT_ATOMS: atom_id res chain seq x y z
N THR A 1 -18.55 -27.87 13.01
CA THR A 1 -17.73 -26.82 13.66
C THR A 1 -16.69 -26.35 12.67
N GLY A 2 -16.73 -25.08 12.26
CA GLY A 2 -15.79 -24.55 11.27
C GLY A 2 -14.56 -23.98 11.96
N VAL A 3 -13.37 -24.48 11.64
CA VAL A 3 -12.11 -23.90 12.11
C VAL A 3 -11.75 -22.72 11.19
N ASP A 4 -11.60 -21.54 11.76
CA ASP A 4 -11.08 -20.38 11.03
C ASP A 4 -9.56 -20.49 10.90
N MET A 5 -9.12 -21.12 9.81
CA MET A 5 -7.71 -21.31 9.51
C MET A 5 -6.95 -19.99 9.32
N ALA A 6 -7.64 -18.93 8.87
CA ALA A 6 -6.99 -17.63 8.67
C ALA A 6 -6.67 -16.98 10.01
N LYS A 7 -7.64 -16.99 10.94
CA LYS A 7 -7.44 -16.50 12.31
C LYS A 7 -6.34 -17.29 13.02
N MET A 8 -6.41 -18.62 13.00
CA MET A 8 -5.40 -19.47 13.65
C MET A 8 -3.99 -19.22 13.12
N LYS A 9 -3.84 -19.07 11.80
CA LYS A 9 -2.54 -18.75 11.18
C LYS A 9 -1.99 -17.40 11.65
N ILE A 10 -2.85 -16.37 11.73
CA ILE A 10 -2.44 -15.03 12.16
C ILE A 10 -2.05 -15.04 13.64
N GLU A 11 -2.83 -15.68 14.50
CA GLU A 11 -2.55 -15.77 15.94
C GLU A 11 -1.24 -16.52 16.20
N PHE A 12 -1.06 -17.68 15.56
CA PHE A 12 0.19 -18.42 15.64
C PHE A 12 1.38 -17.59 15.16
N LEU A 13 1.25 -16.93 14.00
CA LEU A 13 2.33 -16.12 13.44
C LEU A 13 2.68 -14.95 14.36
N ALA A 14 1.68 -14.27 14.94
CA ALA A 14 1.91 -13.19 15.88
C ALA A 14 2.70 -13.67 17.11
N GLN A 15 2.26 -14.75 17.75
CA GLN A 15 2.95 -15.33 18.92
C GLN A 15 4.36 -15.83 18.56
N TYR A 16 4.52 -16.45 17.40
CA TYR A 16 5.82 -16.92 16.93
C TYR A 16 6.79 -15.74 16.73
N LYS A 17 6.33 -14.65 16.10
CA LYS A 17 7.18 -13.48 15.84
C LYS A 17 7.45 -12.64 17.08
N GLU A 18 6.57 -12.67 18.08
CA GLU A 18 6.84 -12.09 19.39
C GLU A 18 8.01 -12.82 20.08
N ARG A 19 8.05 -14.16 20.00
CA ARG A 19 9.11 -14.97 20.62
C ARG A 19 10.43 -14.97 19.83
N PHE A 20 10.38 -15.06 18.52
CA PHE A 20 11.56 -15.26 17.66
C PHE A 20 11.98 -14.02 16.86
N GLY A 21 11.18 -12.95 16.90
CA GLY A 21 11.43 -11.72 16.18
C GLY A 21 11.08 -11.78 14.68
N HIS A 22 11.14 -10.60 14.07
CA HIS A 22 10.93 -10.42 12.62
C HIS A 22 12.25 -10.47 11.86
N THR A 23 12.27 -11.25 10.78
CA THR A 23 13.40 -11.29 9.83
C THR A 23 13.53 -9.98 9.08
N LEU A 24 14.67 -9.76 8.41
CA LEU A 24 14.83 -8.59 7.53
C LEU A 24 13.77 -8.58 6.43
N ARG A 25 13.47 -9.74 5.83
CA ARG A 25 12.38 -9.89 4.86
C ARG A 25 11.03 -9.41 5.41
N ASP A 26 10.68 -9.84 6.62
CA ASP A 26 9.41 -9.46 7.25
C ASP A 26 9.33 -7.95 7.43
N ARG A 27 10.41 -7.32 7.89
CA ARG A 27 10.46 -5.87 8.09
C ARG A 27 10.35 -5.11 6.77
N LEU A 28 11.08 -5.54 5.74
CA LEU A 28 11.03 -4.94 4.41
C LEU A 28 9.63 -4.99 3.83
N VAL A 29 8.95 -6.14 3.90
CA VAL A 29 7.59 -6.27 3.37
C VAL A 29 6.58 -5.50 4.23
N ALA A 30 6.62 -5.68 5.55
CA ALA A 30 5.63 -5.09 6.46
C ALA A 30 5.62 -3.55 6.41
N HIS A 31 6.81 -2.95 6.38
CA HIS A 31 7.00 -1.50 6.43
C HIS A 31 6.97 -0.82 5.05
N LEU A 32 6.70 -1.57 3.98
CA LEU A 32 6.59 -1.03 2.63
C LEU A 32 5.73 0.25 2.53
N PRO A 33 4.53 0.33 3.14
CA PRO A 33 3.71 1.54 3.10
C PRO A 33 4.39 2.77 3.71
N ARG A 34 5.35 2.57 4.63
CA ARG A 34 6.06 3.67 5.31
C ARG A 34 7.15 4.28 4.44
N TYR A 35 7.91 3.45 3.70
CA TYR A 35 9.05 3.92 2.93
C TYR A 35 8.74 4.08 1.43
N ALA A 36 7.66 3.50 0.91
CA ALA A 36 7.27 3.68 -0.50
C ALA A 36 7.12 5.15 -0.94
N PRO A 37 6.52 6.06 -0.14
CA PRO A 37 6.49 7.48 -0.48
C PRO A 37 7.90 8.08 -0.57
N MET A 38 8.82 7.67 0.31
CA MET A 38 10.20 8.19 0.33
C MET A 38 10.97 7.73 -0.91
N ILE A 39 10.88 6.43 -1.24
CA ILE A 39 11.54 5.87 -2.43
C ILE A 39 11.07 6.58 -3.69
N SER A 40 9.75 6.81 -3.80
CA SER A 40 9.16 7.35 -5.01
C SER A 40 9.44 8.85 -5.21
N LYS A 41 9.74 9.59 -4.13
CA LYS A 41 10.13 11.00 -4.20
C LYS A 41 11.58 11.21 -4.68
N VAL A 42 12.45 10.22 -4.56
CA VAL A 42 13.86 10.34 -4.95
C VAL A 42 14.00 10.07 -6.46
N PRO A 43 14.43 11.04 -7.27
CA PRO A 43 14.61 10.85 -8.71
C PRO A 43 15.60 9.71 -9.01
N GLY A 44 15.26 8.84 -9.95
CA GLY A 44 16.12 7.73 -10.39
C GLY A 44 16.17 6.52 -9.45
N LEU A 45 15.85 6.65 -8.16
CA LEU A 45 15.85 5.54 -7.21
C LEU A 45 14.88 4.39 -7.60
N PRO A 46 13.63 4.66 -8.05
CA PRO A 46 12.75 3.63 -8.62
C PRO A 46 13.41 2.78 -9.71
N LEU A 47 14.11 3.42 -10.66
CA LEU A 47 14.77 2.74 -11.77
C LEU A 47 15.92 1.85 -11.27
N LEU A 48 16.72 2.36 -10.32
CA LEU A 48 17.80 1.59 -9.70
C LEU A 48 17.28 0.34 -8.97
N LEU A 49 16.18 0.46 -8.22
CA LEU A 49 15.58 -0.68 -7.53
C LEU A 49 15.04 -1.72 -8.52
N ASN A 50 14.54 -1.27 -9.68
CA ASN A 50 14.06 -2.16 -10.73
C ASN A 50 15.20 -2.94 -11.43
N LEU A 51 16.44 -2.45 -11.43
CA LEU A 51 17.59 -3.16 -12.03
C LEU A 51 17.79 -4.56 -11.43
N ARG A 52 17.41 -4.76 -10.17
CA ARG A 52 17.45 -6.07 -9.50
C ARG A 52 16.64 -7.12 -10.27
N ASN A 53 15.54 -6.75 -10.91
CA ASN A 53 14.75 -7.69 -11.72
C ASN A 53 15.40 -8.05 -13.06
N HIS A 54 16.37 -7.26 -13.53
CA HIS A 54 17.05 -7.47 -14.81
C HIS A 54 18.43 -8.11 -14.67
N ILE A 55 19.09 -7.96 -13.52
CA ILE A 55 20.47 -8.42 -13.31
C ILE A 55 20.48 -9.56 -12.28
N PRO A 56 20.68 -10.83 -12.71
CA PRO A 56 20.64 -11.99 -11.82
C PRO A 56 21.64 -11.94 -10.65
N LEU A 57 22.81 -11.31 -10.86
CA LEU A 57 23.82 -11.17 -9.80
C LEU A 57 23.33 -10.28 -8.66
N ILE A 58 22.68 -9.16 -8.98
CA ILE A 58 22.06 -8.27 -7.99
C ILE A 58 20.94 -9.00 -7.26
N ALA A 59 20.10 -9.75 -7.98
CA ALA A 59 19.03 -10.54 -7.38
C ALA A 59 19.57 -11.59 -6.39
N LYS A 60 20.66 -12.29 -6.72
CA LYS A 60 21.34 -13.24 -5.83
C LYS A 60 21.97 -12.58 -4.60
N ALA A 61 22.68 -11.47 -4.79
CA ALA A 61 23.27 -10.72 -3.69
C ALA A 61 22.18 -10.22 -2.71
N GLN A 62 21.07 -9.72 -3.26
CA GLN A 62 19.93 -9.29 -2.46
C GLN A 62 19.22 -10.46 -1.78
N GLU A 63 19.08 -11.63 -2.42
CA GLU A 63 18.52 -12.83 -1.80
C GLU A 63 19.35 -13.27 -0.59
N TRP A 64 20.68 -13.26 -0.71
CA TRP A 64 21.58 -13.57 0.39
C TRP A 64 21.41 -12.60 1.56
N LEU A 65 21.27 -11.30 1.29
CA LEU A 65 21.11 -10.28 2.33
C LEU A 65 19.72 -10.28 2.96
N THR A 66 18.66 -10.31 2.14
CA THR A 66 17.28 -10.05 2.59
C THR A 66 16.41 -11.29 2.70
N GLY A 67 16.84 -12.43 2.16
CA GLY A 67 16.05 -13.66 2.10
C GLY A 67 14.91 -13.63 1.07
N ILE A 68 14.85 -12.62 0.20
CA ILE A 68 13.86 -12.55 -0.88
C ILE A 68 14.43 -13.22 -2.13
N SER A 69 13.77 -14.30 -2.57
CA SER A 69 14.29 -15.15 -3.64
C SER A 69 14.64 -14.40 -4.92
N ALA A 70 15.80 -14.71 -5.50
CA ALA A 70 16.24 -14.19 -6.79
C ALA A 70 15.38 -14.72 -7.96
N LYS A 71 14.72 -15.87 -7.78
CA LYS A 71 13.81 -16.45 -8.79
C LYS A 71 12.49 -15.69 -8.91
N ARG A 72 12.18 -14.79 -7.99
CA ARG A 72 10.95 -13.99 -7.98
C ARG A 72 11.26 -12.57 -8.45
N SER A 73 10.51 -12.09 -9.43
CA SER A 73 10.46 -10.66 -9.75
C SER A 73 9.80 -9.89 -8.60
N LEU A 74 10.40 -8.75 -8.23
CA LEU A 74 9.75 -7.80 -7.32
C LEU A 74 8.76 -6.92 -8.07
N PRO A 75 7.80 -6.31 -7.37
CA PRO A 75 6.98 -5.24 -7.92
C PRO A 75 7.86 -4.16 -8.56
N VAL A 76 7.46 -3.71 -9.75
CA VAL A 76 8.21 -2.72 -10.53
C VAL A 76 7.79 -1.33 -10.09
N TRP A 77 8.72 -0.56 -9.52
CA TRP A 77 8.48 0.83 -9.14
C TRP A 77 8.19 1.69 -10.36
N ARG A 78 7.19 2.56 -10.25
CA ARG A 78 6.83 3.52 -11.29
C ARG A 78 7.30 4.91 -10.91
N SER A 79 8.03 5.58 -11.80
CA SER A 79 8.42 6.98 -11.62
C SER A 79 7.20 7.91 -11.68
N LYS A 80 6.25 7.64 -12.58
CA LYS A 80 4.91 8.27 -12.60
C LYS A 80 3.91 7.28 -11.99
N HIS A 81 3.43 7.61 -10.80
CA HIS A 81 2.58 6.79 -9.96
C HIS A 81 1.36 7.59 -9.49
N PHE A 82 0.49 6.97 -8.70
CA PHE A 82 -0.80 7.57 -8.37
C PHE A 82 -0.69 8.94 -7.68
N TRP A 83 0.25 9.10 -6.74
CA TRP A 83 0.42 10.32 -5.94
C TRP A 83 1.25 11.45 -6.60
N ASN A 84 1.81 11.27 -7.80
CA ASN A 84 2.66 12.28 -8.45
C ASN A 84 2.33 12.48 -9.93
N GLN A 85 1.11 12.12 -10.31
CA GLN A 85 0.57 12.37 -11.64
C GLN A 85 -0.24 13.66 -11.66
N ASP A 86 -0.62 14.08 -12.87
CA ASP A 86 -1.38 15.29 -13.13
C ASP A 86 -2.74 15.28 -12.42
N ASP A 87 -3.35 16.48 -12.32
CA ASP A 87 -4.52 16.78 -11.50
C ASP A 87 -5.53 15.63 -11.43
N LEU A 88 -5.61 15.09 -10.23
CA LEU A 88 -6.54 14.05 -9.93
C LEU A 88 -7.92 14.68 -9.69
N PRO A 89 -9.00 14.11 -10.27
CA PRO A 89 -10.34 14.70 -10.30
C PRO A 89 -11.07 14.52 -8.96
N PHE A 90 -10.43 14.96 -7.87
CA PHE A 90 -10.88 14.71 -6.51
C PHE A 90 -11.74 15.84 -6.02
N VAL A 91 -12.93 15.49 -5.54
CA VAL A 91 -13.76 16.43 -4.79
C VAL A 91 -13.45 16.36 -3.30
N THR A 92 -13.77 17.43 -2.59
CA THR A 92 -13.77 17.45 -1.13
C THR A 92 -14.85 16.52 -0.56
N PRO A 93 -14.73 16.05 0.69
CA PRO A 93 -15.81 15.33 1.37
C PRO A 93 -17.17 16.06 1.32
N GLN A 94 -17.14 17.39 1.45
CA GLN A 94 -18.35 18.23 1.46
C GLN A 94 -19.02 18.28 0.08
N GLU A 95 -18.25 18.29 -1.00
CA GLU A 95 -18.77 18.20 -2.38
C GLU A 95 -19.26 16.79 -2.69
N LEU A 96 -18.55 15.76 -2.22
CA LEU A 96 -18.95 14.37 -2.36
C LEU A 96 -20.35 14.14 -1.75
N ALA A 97 -20.60 14.70 -0.55
CA ALA A 97 -21.87 14.58 0.16
C ALA A 97 -23.08 15.16 -0.59
N LYS A 98 -22.86 16.09 -1.53
CA LYS A 98 -23.91 16.71 -2.34
C LYS A 98 -24.31 15.87 -3.56
N SER A 99 -23.54 14.84 -3.90
CA SER A 99 -23.78 14.01 -5.09
C SER A 99 -24.48 12.70 -4.76
N ASN A 100 -25.51 12.37 -5.55
CA ASN A 100 -26.20 11.07 -5.48
C ASN A 100 -25.36 9.93 -6.08
N LYS A 101 -24.41 10.24 -6.96
CA LYS A 101 -23.46 9.28 -7.56
C LYS A 101 -22.07 9.56 -7.00
N ARG A 102 -21.81 9.10 -5.79
CA ARG A 102 -20.56 9.33 -5.07
C ARG A 102 -19.79 8.04 -4.82
N VAL A 103 -18.47 8.09 -4.97
CA VAL A 103 -17.54 7.00 -4.68
C VAL A 103 -16.33 7.52 -3.92
N VAL A 104 -15.91 6.77 -2.91
CA VAL A 104 -14.61 6.96 -2.26
C VAL A 104 -13.65 5.92 -2.83
N LEU A 105 -12.60 6.37 -3.49
CA LEU A 105 -11.54 5.53 -4.02
C LEU A 105 -10.43 5.40 -2.98
N PHE A 106 -10.18 4.17 -2.53
CA PHE A 106 -9.04 3.84 -1.69
C PHE A 106 -7.90 3.29 -2.58
N ALA A 107 -6.83 4.07 -2.74
CA ALA A 107 -5.64 3.68 -3.46
C ALA A 107 -4.67 2.94 -2.52
N ASP A 108 -4.69 1.61 -2.53
CA ASP A 108 -3.77 0.83 -1.70
C ASP A 108 -2.30 1.01 -2.13
N THR A 109 -1.38 0.64 -1.24
CA THR A 109 0.07 0.84 -1.45
C THR A 109 0.58 0.20 -2.75
N PHE A 110 0.11 -0.98 -3.13
CA PHE A 110 0.64 -1.67 -4.31
C PHE A 110 0.10 -1.05 -5.60
N ASN A 111 -1.21 -0.83 -5.67
CA ASN A 111 -1.82 -0.15 -6.81
C ASN A 111 -1.28 1.27 -6.96
N ALA A 112 -1.05 1.98 -5.86
CA ALA A 112 -0.57 3.36 -5.92
C ALA A 112 0.86 3.48 -6.47
N TYR A 113 1.78 2.61 -6.08
CA TYR A 113 3.22 2.75 -6.39
C TYR A 113 3.74 1.82 -7.50
N PHE A 114 3.09 0.68 -7.77
CA PHE A 114 3.55 -0.30 -8.76
C PHE A 114 2.56 -0.49 -9.92
N GLU A 115 1.26 -0.58 -9.59
CA GLU A 115 0.19 -0.96 -10.54
C GLU A 115 -0.78 0.21 -10.83
N ASN A 116 -0.25 1.43 -10.97
CA ASN A 116 -1.06 2.66 -11.12
C ASN A 116 -2.10 2.58 -12.25
N ASN A 117 -1.84 1.80 -13.30
CA ASN A 117 -2.78 1.61 -14.42
C ASN A 117 -4.16 1.10 -13.96
N ASN A 118 -4.22 0.27 -12.91
CA ASN A 118 -5.48 -0.22 -12.36
C ASN A 118 -6.32 0.93 -11.78
N LEU A 119 -5.68 1.86 -11.05
CA LEU A 119 -6.36 3.04 -10.50
C LEU A 119 -6.78 4.00 -11.60
N GLN A 120 -5.96 4.19 -12.64
CA GLN A 120 -6.31 5.01 -13.79
C GLN A 120 -7.53 4.46 -14.54
N ALA A 121 -7.56 3.15 -14.77
CA ALA A 121 -8.70 2.50 -15.42
C ALA A 121 -9.97 2.65 -14.57
N ALA A 122 -9.87 2.45 -13.25
CA ALA A 122 -10.99 2.63 -12.34
C ALA A 122 -11.52 4.07 -12.32
N LEU A 123 -10.63 5.07 -12.24
CA LEU A 123 -10.99 6.49 -12.32
C LEU A 123 -11.69 6.80 -13.64
N SER A 124 -11.11 6.41 -14.77
CA SER A 124 -11.67 6.68 -16.09
C SER A 124 -13.08 6.07 -16.25
N LEU A 125 -13.29 4.85 -15.78
CA LEU A 125 -14.59 4.19 -15.82
C LEU A 125 -15.63 4.91 -14.95
N LEU A 126 -15.26 5.23 -13.70
CA LEU A 126 -16.16 5.88 -12.75
C LEU A 126 -16.56 7.28 -13.22
N GLN A 127 -15.60 8.05 -13.72
CA GLN A 127 -15.87 9.38 -14.29
C GLN A 127 -16.80 9.30 -15.51
N LYS A 128 -16.52 8.42 -16.47
CA LYS A 128 -17.38 8.21 -17.64
C LYS A 128 -18.79 7.73 -17.28
N SER A 129 -18.93 7.05 -16.14
CA SER A 129 -20.22 6.60 -15.61
C SER A 129 -20.97 7.70 -14.81
N GLY A 130 -20.38 8.90 -14.69
CA GLY A 130 -20.96 10.05 -14.01
C GLY A 130 -20.83 10.01 -12.49
N TYR A 131 -19.86 9.26 -11.95
CA TYR A 131 -19.56 9.31 -10.52
C TYR A 131 -18.65 10.48 -10.17
N VAL A 132 -18.97 11.11 -9.05
CA VAL A 132 -18.12 12.06 -8.34
C VAL A 132 -17.21 11.26 -7.41
N ILE A 133 -15.91 11.53 -7.46
CA ILE A 133 -14.89 10.69 -6.82
C ILE A 133 -14.14 11.51 -5.76
N HIS A 134 -14.07 10.96 -4.56
CA HIS A 134 -13.16 11.39 -3.51
C HIS A 134 -12.08 10.32 -3.32
N VAL A 135 -10.82 10.70 -3.07
CA VAL A 135 -9.78 9.73 -2.71
C VAL A 135 -9.50 9.78 -1.23
N ALA A 136 -9.53 8.61 -0.60
CA ALA A 136 -9.23 8.47 0.81
C ALA A 136 -7.73 8.76 1.04
N GLN A 137 -7.45 9.90 1.66
CA GLN A 137 -6.11 10.34 2.03
C GLN A 137 -6.15 11.06 3.38
N PRO A 138 -5.05 11.02 4.18
CA PRO A 138 -4.99 11.76 5.43
C PRO A 138 -5.24 13.25 5.20
N ASP A 139 -5.83 13.91 6.19
CA ASP A 139 -5.99 15.35 6.18
C ASP A 139 -4.61 16.04 6.17
N GLN A 140 -4.51 17.24 5.59
CA GLN A 140 -3.23 17.94 5.46
C GLN A 140 -2.56 18.23 6.82
N ASP A 141 -3.36 18.35 7.87
CA ASP A 141 -2.92 18.60 9.25
C ASP A 141 -2.55 17.31 10.01
N ASP A 142 -2.71 16.13 9.39
CA ASP A 142 -2.30 14.88 10.02
C ASP A 142 -0.76 14.79 10.05
N GLN A 143 -0.20 14.62 11.25
CA GLN A 143 1.24 14.42 11.46
C GLN A 143 1.78 13.22 10.67
N GLN A 144 0.92 12.26 10.29
CA GLN A 144 1.25 11.20 9.35
C GLN A 144 0.76 11.51 7.93
N GLN A 145 1.51 12.34 7.21
CA GLN A 145 1.30 12.65 5.78
C GLN A 145 1.47 11.45 4.82
N ASN A 146 1.54 10.22 5.32
CA ASN A 146 1.65 9.03 4.47
C ASN A 146 0.25 8.56 4.05
N PRO A 147 0.04 8.20 2.77
CA PRO A 147 -1.24 7.64 2.32
C PRO A 147 -1.75 6.50 3.21
N PHE A 148 -3.07 6.40 3.34
CA PHE A 148 -3.68 5.32 4.11
C PHE A 148 -3.26 3.94 3.57
N CYS A 149 -3.23 2.96 4.47
CA CYS A 149 -2.91 1.58 4.13
C CYS A 149 -3.89 0.64 4.83
N CYS A 150 -4.24 -0.46 4.18
CA CYS A 150 -5.12 -1.48 4.73
C CYS A 150 -4.48 -2.33 5.85
N GLY A 151 -3.18 -2.14 6.14
CA GLY A 151 -2.46 -2.88 7.17
C GLY A 151 -2.10 -4.32 6.78
N ARG A 152 -2.44 -4.78 5.56
CA ARG A 152 -2.21 -6.16 5.11
C ARG A 152 -0.73 -6.56 5.13
N THR A 153 0.18 -5.64 4.83
CA THR A 153 1.63 -5.91 4.88
C THR A 153 2.09 -6.23 6.30
N TYR A 154 1.59 -5.50 7.29
CA TYR A 154 1.83 -5.75 8.71
C TYR A 154 1.19 -7.06 9.17
N LEU A 155 -0.08 -7.28 8.81
CA LEU A 155 -0.82 -8.47 9.20
C LEU A 155 -0.16 -9.75 8.68
N ALA A 156 0.33 -9.74 7.44
CA ALA A 156 1.04 -10.87 6.82
C ALA A 156 2.38 -11.19 7.49
N ALA A 157 2.95 -10.26 8.26
CA ALA A 157 4.18 -10.45 9.02
C ALA A 157 3.94 -10.77 10.51
N GLY A 158 2.67 -10.89 10.95
CA GLY A 158 2.32 -11.10 12.35
C GLY A 158 2.28 -9.82 13.20
N MET A 159 2.45 -8.65 12.59
CA MET A 159 2.43 -7.33 13.24
C MET A 159 0.97 -6.83 13.40
N VAL A 160 0.19 -7.56 14.22
CA VAL A 160 -1.26 -7.30 14.39
C VAL A 160 -1.55 -5.90 14.96
N PRO A 161 -0.83 -5.39 15.98
CA PRO A 161 -1.07 -4.05 16.51
C PRO A 161 -0.92 -2.95 15.45
N GLU A 162 0.13 -3.01 14.64
CA GLU A 162 0.41 -2.07 13.55
C GLU A 162 -0.64 -2.19 12.45
N ALA A 163 -1.03 -3.41 12.08
CA ALA A 163 -2.10 -3.63 11.11
C ALA A 163 -3.41 -2.99 11.57
N LYS A 164 -3.78 -3.21 12.84
CA LYS A 164 -4.98 -2.61 13.46
C LYS A 164 -4.91 -1.09 13.45
N LYS A 165 -3.78 -0.50 13.83
CA LYS A 165 -3.57 0.96 13.80
C LYS A 165 -3.81 1.53 12.39
N ARG A 166 -3.27 0.87 11.35
CA ARG A 166 -3.40 1.34 9.96
C ARG A 166 -4.83 1.25 9.44
N ILE A 167 -5.50 0.12 9.63
CA ILE A 167 -6.89 -0.03 9.17
C ILE A 167 -7.86 0.86 9.95
N THR A 168 -7.65 1.04 11.26
CA THR A 168 -8.48 1.94 12.07
C THR A 168 -8.36 3.39 11.60
N ALA A 169 -7.18 3.86 11.23
CA ALA A 169 -7.01 5.21 10.67
C ALA A 169 -7.83 5.40 9.37
N LEU A 170 -7.77 4.42 8.46
CA LEU A 170 -8.56 4.44 7.23
C LEU A 170 -10.07 4.42 7.51
N VAL A 171 -10.53 3.51 8.36
CA VAL A 171 -11.96 3.39 8.71
C VAL A 171 -12.47 4.67 9.37
N ASN A 172 -11.70 5.25 10.29
CA ASN A 172 -12.07 6.50 10.96
C ASN A 172 -12.20 7.67 9.98
N HIS A 173 -11.35 7.72 8.94
CA HIS A 173 -11.50 8.72 7.88
C HIS A 173 -12.78 8.46 7.07
N LEU A 174 -13.02 7.21 6.65
CA LEU A 174 -14.22 6.86 5.87
C LEU A 174 -15.53 7.11 6.63
N LEU A 175 -15.55 6.94 7.95
CA LEU A 175 -16.72 7.22 8.79
C LEU A 175 -17.07 8.71 8.89
N ARG A 176 -16.19 9.62 8.46
CA ARG A 176 -16.41 11.07 8.46
C ARG A 176 -16.94 11.62 7.13
N LEU A 177 -16.98 10.78 6.09
CA LEU A 177 -17.43 11.13 4.72
C LEU A 177 -18.94 10.92 4.56
#